data_AF-A0A967WQ28-F1
#
_entry.id   AF-A0A967WQ28-F1
#
_cell.length_a   1.000
_cell.length_b   1.000
_cell.length_c   1.000
_cell.angle_alpha   90.00
_cell.angle_beta   90.00
_cell.angle_gamma   90.00
#
_symmetry.space_group_name_H-M   'P 1'
#
loop_
_entity.id
_entity.type
_entity.pdbx_description
1 polymer ?
#
loop_
_entity_poly.entity_id
_entity_poly.type
_entity_poly.pdbx_seq_one_letter_code
_entity_poly.pdbx_strand_id
1 'polypeptide(L)'
;MLDRPETFADALCHNAMQSTVSDPPRYAETVFQNLPISAQPLARVRSRVLGEVNIGCAFQDYSAGRRRQVVRRTLTAVRHRPTLFRNIGVISIFLKSLPELLTAQQANG
;
A
#
# COMPACT_ATOMS: atom_id res chain seq x y z
N MET A 1 -1.93 1.07 -25.03
CA MET A 1 -2.03 1.14 -23.56
C MET A 1 -0.67 1.12 -22.85
N LEU A 2 0.39 0.59 -23.50
CA LEU A 2 1.77 0.55 -22.97
C LEU A 2 2.48 1.92 -22.88
N ASP A 3 1.98 2.95 -23.58
CA ASP A 3 2.54 4.31 -23.53
C ASP A 3 2.03 5.18 -22.38
N ARG A 4 1.12 4.66 -21.54
CA ARG A 4 0.50 5.40 -20.43
C ARG A 4 0.62 4.64 -19.12
N PRO A 5 1.82 4.59 -18.54
CA PRO A 5 2.05 3.87 -17.28
C PRO A 5 1.26 4.44 -16.10
N GLU A 6 0.81 5.68 -16.18
CA GLU A 6 -0.07 6.30 -15.19
C GLU A 6 -1.47 5.65 -15.24
N THR A 7 -2.03 5.43 -16.43
CA THR A 7 -3.29 4.71 -16.61
C THR A 7 -3.18 3.25 -16.15
N PHE A 8 -2.03 2.61 -16.41
CA PHE A 8 -1.75 1.27 -15.88
C PHE A 8 -1.69 1.27 -14.36
N ALA A 9 -1.03 2.26 -13.74
CA ALA A 9 -0.96 2.39 -12.29
C ALA A 9 -2.36 2.52 -11.67
N ASP A 10 -3.19 3.41 -12.22
CA ASP A 10 -4.54 3.66 -11.72
C ASP A 10 -5.41 2.40 -11.83
N ALA A 11 -5.35 1.72 -12.98
CA ALA A 11 -6.08 0.47 -13.19
C ALA A 11 -5.61 -0.65 -12.24
N LEU A 12 -4.30 -0.79 -12.05
CA LEU A 12 -3.74 -1.81 -11.16
C LEU A 12 -4.10 -1.53 -9.69
N CYS A 13 -4.01 -0.28 -9.24
CA CYS A 13 -4.47 0.12 -7.91
C CYS A 13 -5.95 -0.19 -7.72
N HIS A 14 -6.80 0.17 -8.68
CA HIS A 14 -8.24 -0.08 -8.63
C HIS A 14 -8.55 -1.58 -8.51
N ASN A 15 -7.96 -2.41 -9.38
CA ASN A 15 -8.17 -3.85 -9.36
C ASN A 15 -7.65 -4.50 -8.07
N ALA A 16 -6.47 -4.09 -7.61
CA ALA A 16 -5.92 -4.59 -6.34
C ALA A 16 -6.86 -4.30 -5.17
N MET A 17 -7.45 -3.10 -5.13
CA MET A 17 -8.31 -2.66 -4.03
C MET A 17 -9.75 -3.20 -4.08
N GLN A 18 -10.25 -3.57 -5.26
CA GLN A 18 -11.63 -4.07 -5.46
C GLN A 18 -11.75 -5.60 -5.47
N SER A 19 -10.69 -6.30 -5.85
CA SER A 19 -10.75 -7.75 -5.93
C SER A 19 -10.86 -8.39 -4.54
N THR A 20 -11.50 -9.56 -4.45
CA THR A 20 -11.51 -10.43 -3.25
C THR A 20 -10.13 -11.03 -2.95
N VAL A 21 -9.06 -10.42 -3.45
CA VAL A 21 -7.69 -10.87 -3.28
C VAL A 21 -7.31 -10.68 -1.81
N SER A 22 -6.86 -11.77 -1.20
CA SER A 22 -6.51 -11.80 0.23
C SER A 22 -5.32 -10.88 0.59
N ASP A 23 -4.46 -10.52 -0.37
CA ASP A 23 -3.29 -9.64 -0.14
C ASP A 23 -3.05 -8.71 -1.35
N PRO A 24 -3.72 -7.55 -1.41
CA PRO A 24 -3.64 -6.62 -2.54
C PRO A 24 -2.21 -6.19 -2.92
N PRO A 25 -1.31 -5.88 -1.97
CA PRO A 25 0.09 -5.56 -2.31
C PRO A 25 0.84 -6.71 -2.97
N ARG A 26 0.61 -7.96 -2.54
CA ARG A 26 1.23 -9.12 -3.15
C ARG A 26 0.73 -9.35 -4.56
N TYR A 27 -0.55 -9.14 -4.82
CA TYR A 27 -1.09 -9.18 -6.18
C TYR A 27 -0.42 -8.15 -7.10
N ALA A 28 -0.34 -6.89 -6.67
CA ALA A 28 0.34 -5.86 -7.45
C ALA A 28 1.81 -6.23 -7.71
N GLU A 29 2.51 -6.74 -6.70
CA GLU A 29 3.89 -7.23 -6.84
C GLU A 29 4.00 -8.35 -7.88
N THR A 30 3.11 -9.34 -7.84
CA THR A 30 3.08 -10.45 -8.80
C THR A 30 2.85 -9.95 -10.23
N VAL A 31 2.00 -8.95 -10.43
CA VAL A 31 1.80 -8.33 -11.76
C VAL A 31 3.11 -7.73 -12.27
N PHE A 32 3.85 -6.98 -11.42
CA PHE A 32 5.14 -6.41 -11.82
C PHE A 32 6.22 -7.46 -12.08
N GLN A 33 6.25 -8.55 -11.30
CA GLN A 33 7.21 -9.64 -11.47
C GLN A 33 7.02 -10.42 -12.78
N ASN A 34 5.80 -10.43 -13.32
CA ASN A 34 5.43 -11.18 -14.51
C ASN A 34 5.20 -10.28 -15.74
N LEU A 35 5.75 -9.05 -15.74
CA LEU A 35 5.66 -8.18 -16.90
C LEU A 35 6.44 -8.78 -18.09
N PRO A 36 5.83 -8.90 -19.28
CA PRO A 36 6.56 -9.28 -20.47
C PRO A 36 7.60 -8.20 -20.82
N ILE A 37 8.63 -8.57 -21.60
CA ILE A 37 9.73 -7.66 -21.99
C ILE A 37 9.20 -6.37 -22.61
N SER A 38 8.17 -6.46 -23.47
CA SER A 38 7.51 -5.32 -24.10
C SER A 38 6.81 -4.36 -23.12
N ALA A 39 6.54 -4.81 -21.89
CA ALA A 39 5.88 -4.04 -20.82
C ALA A 39 6.82 -3.57 -19.70
N GLN A 40 8.13 -3.84 -19.80
CA GLN A 40 9.12 -3.39 -18.82
C GLN A 40 9.10 -1.88 -18.53
N PRO A 41 8.79 -0.97 -19.49
CA PRO A 41 8.65 0.45 -19.17
C PRO A 41 7.59 0.78 -18.10
N LEU A 42 6.59 -0.09 -17.92
CA LEU A 42 5.58 0.05 -16.86
C LEU A 42 6.16 -0.17 -15.46
N ALA A 43 7.30 -0.83 -15.31
CA ALA A 43 7.95 -1.02 -14.01
C ALA A 43 8.29 0.31 -13.31
N ARG A 44 8.39 1.41 -14.07
CA ARG A 44 8.64 2.77 -13.53
C ARG A 44 7.58 3.23 -12.53
N VAL A 45 6.34 2.76 -12.65
CA VAL A 45 5.25 3.11 -11.73
C VAL A 45 5.08 2.14 -10.55
N ARG A 46 5.95 1.12 -10.43
CA ARG A 46 5.88 0.11 -9.36
C ARG A 46 5.82 0.72 -7.97
N SER A 47 6.74 1.63 -7.65
CA SER A 47 6.77 2.28 -6.33
C SER A 47 5.50 3.11 -6.06
N ARG A 48 4.92 3.72 -7.09
CA ARG A 48 3.66 4.45 -6.96
C ARG A 48 2.52 3.50 -6.59
N VAL A 49 2.34 2.43 -7.36
CA VAL A 49 1.29 1.44 -7.15
C VAL A 49 1.42 0.79 -5.76
N LEU A 50 2.61 0.31 -5.41
CA LEU A 50 2.83 -0.33 -4.11
C LEU A 50 2.56 0.65 -2.95
N GLY A 51 2.94 1.92 -3.10
CA GLY A 51 2.61 2.97 -2.12
C GLY A 51 1.11 3.16 -1.97
N GLU A 52 0.39 3.35 -3.07
CA GLU A 52 -1.06 3.61 -3.07
C GLU A 52 -1.86 2.42 -2.54
N VAL A 53 -1.54 1.19 -2.96
CA VAL A 53 -2.21 -0.02 -2.49
C VAL A 53 -1.97 -0.24 -0.98
N ASN A 54 -0.75 -0.02 -0.48
CA ASN A 54 -0.48 -0.14 0.95
C ASN A 54 -1.24 0.93 1.77
N ILE A 55 -1.37 2.16 1.27
CA ILE A 55 -2.20 3.18 1.93
C ILE A 55 -3.68 2.78 1.91
N GLY A 56 -4.19 2.30 0.78
CA GLY A 56 -5.56 1.79 0.70
C GLY A 56 -5.83 0.68 1.72
N CYS A 57 -4.90 -0.28 1.83
CA CYS A 57 -4.96 -1.33 2.85
C CYS A 57 -4.89 -0.75 4.27
N ALA A 58 -4.04 0.24 4.53
CA ALA A 58 -3.94 0.88 5.84
C ALA A 58 -5.27 1.54 6.27
N PHE A 59 -6.00 2.15 5.34
CA PHE A 59 -7.33 2.69 5.64
C PHE A 59 -8.36 1.58 5.94
N GLN A 60 -8.35 0.48 5.20
CA GLN A 60 -9.21 -0.69 5.47
C GLN A 60 -8.85 -1.36 6.81
N ASP A 61 -7.57 -1.47 7.15
CA ASP A 61 -7.11 -1.98 8.43
C ASP A 61 -7.52 -1.04 9.57
N TYR A 62 -7.48 0.26 9.35
CA TYR A 62 -7.90 1.26 10.33
C TYR A 62 -9.41 1.19 10.58
N SER A 63 -10.24 1.02 9.55
CA SER A 63 -11.69 0.87 9.73
C SER A 63 -12.07 -0.45 10.39
N ALA A 64 -11.29 -1.51 10.18
CA ALA A 64 -11.47 -2.81 10.83
C ALA A 64 -10.78 -2.94 12.20
N GLY A 65 -10.21 -1.86 12.76
CA GLY A 65 -9.55 -1.86 14.07
C GLY A 65 -8.19 -2.57 14.12
N ARG A 66 -7.60 -2.95 12.99
CA ARG A 66 -6.31 -3.66 12.90
C ARG A 66 -5.11 -2.70 12.99
N ARG A 67 -4.97 -1.97 14.10
CA ARG A 67 -3.96 -0.89 14.27
C ARG A 67 -2.52 -1.30 13.99
N ARG A 68 -2.09 -2.50 14.42
CA ARG A 68 -0.73 -2.98 14.14
C ARG A 68 -0.45 -3.07 12.63
N GLN A 69 -1.45 -3.47 11.85
CA GLN A 69 -1.34 -3.55 10.39
C GLN A 69 -1.35 -2.16 9.76
N VAL A 70 -2.12 -1.20 10.30
CA VAL A 70 -2.07 0.20 9.86
C VAL A 70 -0.65 0.76 9.93
N VAL A 71 0.04 0.58 11.06
CA VAL A 71 1.42 1.07 11.22
C VAL A 71 2.35 0.43 10.20
N ARG A 72 2.31 -0.90 10.07
CA ARG A 72 3.13 -1.65 9.11
C ARG A 72 2.89 -1.20 7.67
N ARG A 73 1.63 -1.16 7.24
CA ARG A 73 1.23 -0.77 5.87
C ARG A 73 1.61 0.67 5.55
N THR A 74 1.43 1.61 6.49
CA THR A 74 1.86 3.00 6.30
C THR A 74 3.37 3.12 6.17
N LEU A 75 4.16 2.42 7.00
CA LEU A 75 5.62 2.44 6.88
C LEU A 75 6.10 1.85 5.54
N THR A 76 5.50 0.74 5.10
CA THR A 76 5.79 0.16 3.78
C THR A 76 5.45 1.15 2.67
N ALA A 77 4.29 1.82 2.73
CA ALA A 77 3.93 2.83 1.75
C ALA A 77 4.93 4.01 1.68
N VAL A 78 5.36 4.51 2.83
CA VAL A 78 6.34 5.60 2.93
C VAL A 78 7.70 5.18 2.37
N ARG A 79 8.12 3.93 2.58
CA ARG A 79 9.34 3.39 1.96
C ARG A 79 9.30 3.43 0.44
N HIS A 80 8.13 3.21 -0.16
CA HIS A 80 7.98 3.31 -1.61
C HIS A 80 7.81 4.76 -2.09
N ARG A 81 7.11 5.59 -1.31
CA ARG A 81 6.77 6.95 -1.71
C ARG A 81 6.67 7.88 -0.50
N PRO A 82 7.79 8.53 -0.08
CA PRO A 82 7.83 9.36 1.12
C PRO A 82 6.84 10.52 1.12
N THR A 83 6.46 11.03 -0.07
CA THR A 83 5.50 12.13 -0.22
C THR A 83 4.09 11.77 0.26
N LEU A 84 3.75 10.49 0.42
CA LEU A 84 2.46 10.06 0.99
C LEU A 84 2.30 10.51 2.45
N PHE A 85 3.40 10.71 3.18
CA PHE A 85 3.38 11.23 4.54
C PHE A 85 3.12 12.74 4.63
N ARG A 86 2.74 13.40 3.51
CA ARG A 86 2.16 14.74 3.50
C ARG A 86 0.64 14.73 3.59
N ASN A 87 0.01 13.57 3.41
CA ASN A 87 -1.43 13.43 3.50
C ASN A 87 -1.86 13.36 4.98
N ILE A 88 -2.64 14.35 5.43
CA ILE A 88 -3.12 14.47 6.82
C ILE A 88 -3.90 13.23 7.25
N GLY A 89 -4.66 12.61 6.34
CA GLY A 89 -5.39 11.37 6.60
C GLY A 89 -4.47 10.20 6.93
N VAL A 90 -3.39 10.03 6.14
CA VAL A 90 -2.37 8.99 6.38
C VAL A 90 -1.67 9.20 7.72
N ILE A 91 -1.29 10.45 8.02
CA ILE A 91 -0.67 10.79 9.31
C ILE A 91 -1.64 10.50 10.46
N SER A 92 -2.92 10.86 10.31
CA SER A 92 -3.94 10.67 11.35
C SER A 92 -4.13 9.20 11.70
N ILE A 93 -4.33 8.33 10.70
CA ILE A 93 -4.52 6.90 10.96
C ILE A 93 -3.26 6.25 11.54
N PHE A 94 -2.08 6.72 11.12
CA PHE A 94 -0.81 6.25 11.64
C PHE A 94 -0.65 6.59 13.12
N LEU A 95 -0.76 7.88 13.48
CA LEU A 95 -0.59 8.34 14.86
C LEU A 95 -1.62 7.71 15.81
N LYS A 96 -2.88 7.61 15.37
CA LYS A 96 -3.94 6.95 16.16
C LYS A 96 -3.70 5.45 16.38
N SER A 97 -2.89 4.82 15.54
CA SER A 97 -2.58 3.39 15.63
C SER A 97 -1.33 3.08 16.45
N LEU A 98 -0.52 4.08 16.82
CA LEU A 98 0.71 3.89 17.59
C LEU A 98 0.47 3.40 19.03
N PRO A 99 -0.49 3.93 19.81
CA PRO A 99 -0.64 3.53 21.22
C PRO A 99 -0.91 2.03 21.40
N GLU A 100 -1.76 1.46 20.54
CA GLU A 100 -2.11 0.03 20.56
C GLU A 100 -0.94 -0.86 20.11
N LEU A 101 0.00 -0.34 19.31
CA LEU A 101 1.22 -1.07 18.96
C LEU A 101 2.20 -1.11 20.13
N LEU A 102 2.31 0.00 20.88
CA LEU A 102 3.25 0.12 22.00
C LEU A 102 2.80 -0.70 23.21
N THR A 103 1.51 -0.66 23.55
CA THR A 103 0.92 -1.49 24.62
C THR A 103 0.99 -2.98 24.30
N ALA A 104 0.78 -3.33 23.03
CA ALA A 104 0.97 -4.68 22.52
C ALA A 104 2.39 -5.26 22.70
N GLN A 105 3.43 -4.42 22.70
CA GLN A 105 4.81 -4.87 22.94
C GLN A 105 5.10 -5.08 24.43
N GLN A 106 4.42 -4.36 25.32
CA GLN A 106 4.61 -4.48 26.77
C GLN A 106 3.95 -5.73 27.37
N ALA A 107 2.93 -6.30 26.71
CA ALA A 107 2.27 -7.52 27.17
C ALA A 107 2.97 -8.82 26.74
N ASN A 108 3.99 -8.74 25.88
CA ASN A 108 4.72 -9.88 25.31
C ASN A 108 6.22 -9.88 25.65
N GLY A 109 6.64 -9.07 26.64
CA GLY A 109 8.01 -9.03 27.17
C GLY A 109 8.02 -9.38 28.64
#